data_AF-A0A218PEE5-F1
#
_entry.id   AF-A0A218PEE5-F1
#
_cell.length_a   1.000
_cell.length_b   1.000
_cell.length_c   1.000
_cell.angle_alpha   90.00
_cell.angle_beta   90.00
_cell.angle_gamma   90.00
#
_symmetry.space_group_name_H-M   'P 1'
#
loop_
_entity.id
_entity.type
_entity.pdbx_description
1 polymer ?
#
loop_
_entity_poly.entity_id
_entity_poly.type
_entity_poly.pdbx_seq_one_letter_code
_entity_poly.pdbx_strand_id
1 'polypeptide(L)'
;MFKLWKVKEFRMDVLLTILIFVMLPFLGNMAQISAWVREKDDVLTSVSVTLLGFLITSLVILLTFPENHRIKFIKKHPTYPKIYDYFLFTIILLLILAIASLVVSLVPQLSALVVLLLVWSLISLLRCVWILKKMIELYFQ
;
A
#
# COMPACT_ATOMS: atom_id res chain seq x y z
N MET A 1 2.54 -10.31 -11.15
CA MET A 1 2.97 -10.70 -9.78
C MET A 1 4.35 -11.37 -9.73
N PHE A 2 4.68 -12.41 -10.52
CA PHE A 2 5.96 -13.13 -10.41
C PHE A 2 7.27 -12.32 -10.65
N LYS A 3 7.24 -11.20 -11.40
CA LYS A 3 8.42 -10.33 -11.58
C LYS A 3 8.76 -9.48 -10.34
N LEU A 4 7.77 -9.19 -9.48
CA LEU A 4 7.95 -8.36 -8.27
C LEU A 4 8.70 -9.13 -7.16
N TRP A 5 8.59 -10.46 -7.12
CA TRP A 5 9.27 -11.30 -6.12
C TRP A 5 10.81 -11.20 -6.18
N LYS A 6 11.37 -10.95 -7.37
CA LYS A 6 12.83 -10.78 -7.53
C LYS A 6 13.35 -9.53 -6.83
N VAL A 7 12.48 -8.58 -6.54
CA VAL A 7 12.84 -7.32 -5.90
C VAL A 7 12.93 -7.56 -4.38
N LYS A 8 14.11 -7.27 -3.81
CA LYS A 8 14.43 -7.56 -2.40
C LYS A 8 13.47 -6.84 -1.46
N GLU A 9 13.05 -5.66 -1.89
CA GLU A 9 12.11 -4.79 -1.23
C GLU A 9 10.77 -5.52 -1.09
N PHE A 10 10.12 -5.98 -2.16
CA PHE A 10 8.85 -6.73 -2.05
C PHE A 10 8.92 -7.90 -1.06
N ARG A 11 10.03 -8.65 -1.03
CA ARG A 11 10.24 -9.73 -0.05
C ARG A 11 10.28 -9.23 1.40
N MET A 12 10.90 -8.07 1.64
CA MET A 12 10.90 -7.42 2.95
C MET A 12 9.52 -6.91 3.35
N ASP A 13 8.67 -6.45 2.41
CA ASP A 13 7.27 -6.11 2.74
C ASP A 13 6.53 -7.35 3.21
N VAL A 14 6.57 -8.41 2.41
CA VAL A 14 5.90 -9.68 2.72
C VAL A 14 6.35 -10.21 4.09
N LEU A 15 7.65 -10.22 4.37
CA LEU A 15 8.19 -10.66 5.65
C LEU A 15 7.73 -9.78 6.82
N LEU A 16 7.73 -8.46 6.66
CA LEU A 16 7.36 -7.52 7.71
C LEU A 16 5.85 -7.61 8.01
N THR A 17 5.02 -7.79 6.99
CA THR A 17 3.58 -7.98 7.18
C THR A 17 3.27 -9.32 7.83
N ILE A 18 3.98 -10.40 7.44
CA ILE A 18 3.84 -11.71 8.10
C ILE A 18 4.27 -11.60 9.57
N LEU A 19 5.38 -10.92 9.87
CA LEU A 19 5.85 -10.73 11.25
C LEU A 19 4.80 -10.02 12.10
N ILE A 20 4.22 -8.92 11.62
CA ILE A 20 3.19 -8.17 12.34
C ILE A 20 1.92 -9.01 12.49
N PHE A 21 1.53 -9.77 11.47
CA PHE A 21 0.37 -10.66 11.54
C PHE A 21 0.54 -11.77 12.58
N VAL A 22 1.73 -12.35 12.67
CA VAL A 22 2.05 -13.36 13.69
C VAL A 22 2.08 -12.74 15.08
N MET A 23 2.52 -11.49 15.24
CA MET A 23 2.52 -10.80 16.53
C MET A 23 1.14 -10.31 16.99
N LEU A 24 0.22 -9.99 16.06
CA LEU A 24 -1.13 -9.53 16.33
C LEU A 24 -1.93 -10.38 17.35
N PRO A 25 -1.97 -11.73 17.26
CA PRO A 25 -2.66 -12.57 18.25
C PRO A 25 -1.94 -12.63 19.61
N PHE A 26 -0.64 -12.33 19.68
CA PHE A 26 0.08 -12.26 20.96
C PHE A 26 -0.09 -10.91 21.66
N LEU A 27 -0.37 -9.84 20.91
CA LEU A 27 -0.55 -8.48 21.43
C LEU A 27 -1.99 -8.17 21.85
N GLY A 28 -2.98 -8.91 21.35
CA GLY A 28 -4.38 -8.63 21.64
C GLY A 28 -5.34 -9.78 21.37
N ASN A 29 -6.52 -9.71 21.99
CA ASN A 29 -7.57 -10.69 21.79
C ASN A 29 -8.23 -10.47 20.42
N MET A 30 -8.18 -11.47 19.54
CA MET A 30 -8.77 -11.41 18.18
C MET A 30 -10.25 -11.04 18.19
N ALA A 31 -10.99 -11.37 19.25
CA ALA A 31 -12.38 -10.97 19.43
C ALA A 31 -12.56 -9.46 19.68
N GLN A 32 -11.61 -8.80 20.34
CA GLN A 32 -11.64 -7.35 20.53
C GLN A 32 -11.29 -6.62 19.23
N ILE A 33 -10.32 -7.16 18.47
CA ILE A 33 -9.91 -6.59 17.19
C ILE A 33 -11.07 -6.64 16.19
N SER A 34 -11.80 -7.76 16.11
CA SER A 34 -12.95 -7.89 15.21
C SER A 34 -14.11 -6.97 15.61
N ALA A 35 -14.36 -6.79 16.90
CA ALA A 35 -15.34 -5.85 17.40
C ALA A 35 -14.97 -4.39 17.04
N TRP A 36 -13.70 -4.01 17.20
CA TRP A 36 -13.22 -2.68 16.86
C TRP A 36 -13.31 -2.38 15.36
N VAL A 37 -12.93 -3.34 14.51
CA VAL A 37 -13.05 -3.21 13.05
C VAL A 37 -14.49 -3.00 12.63
N ARG A 38 -15.44 -3.66 13.30
CA ARG A 38 -16.86 -3.53 13.01
C ARG A 38 -17.43 -2.19 13.51
N GLU A 39 -16.98 -1.71 14.66
CA GLU A 39 -17.44 -0.42 15.21
C GLU A 39 -16.93 0.77 14.38
N LYS A 40 -15.84 0.59 13.64
CA LYS A 40 -15.15 1.65 12.88
C LYS A 40 -15.08 1.35 11.38
N ASP A 41 -15.96 0.52 10.85
CA ASP A 41 -15.98 0.12 9.44
C ASP A 41 -16.12 1.32 8.48
N ASP A 42 -16.97 2.29 8.81
CA ASP A 42 -17.13 3.54 8.07
C ASP A 42 -15.82 4.35 8.02
N VAL A 43 -15.12 4.44 9.15
CA VAL A 43 -13.83 5.14 9.24
C VAL A 43 -12.77 4.41 8.43
N LEU A 44 -12.73 3.08 8.51
CA LEU A 44 -11.78 2.25 7.77
C LEU A 44 -11.98 2.39 6.26
N THR A 45 -13.24 2.40 5.82
CA THR A 45 -13.63 2.60 4.44
C THR A 45 -13.26 4.00 3.96
N SER A 46 -13.56 5.04 4.74
CA SER A 46 -13.19 6.41 4.41
C SER A 46 -11.67 6.60 4.27
N VAL A 47 -10.89 6.05 5.21
CA VAL A 47 -9.43 6.13 5.19
C VAL A 47 -8.86 5.38 3.99
N SER A 48 -9.31 4.15 3.73
CA SER A 48 -8.82 3.36 2.59
C SER A 48 -9.10 4.03 1.24
N VAL A 49 -10.31 4.57 1.05
CA VAL A 49 -10.68 5.31 -0.17
C VAL A 49 -9.88 6.60 -0.31
N THR A 50 -9.61 7.30 0.79
CA THR A 50 -8.81 8.54 0.76
C THR A 50 -7.35 8.25 0.41
N LEU A 51 -6.75 7.21 0.99
CA LEU A 51 -5.38 6.77 0.68
C LEU A 51 -5.26 6.28 -0.77
N LEU A 52 -6.28 5.57 -1.26
CA LEU A 52 -6.39 5.20 -2.67
C LEU A 52 -6.38 6.43 -3.57
N GLY A 53 -7.25 7.41 -3.28
CA GLY A 53 -7.34 8.67 -4.02
C GLY A 53 -6.00 9.41 -4.04
N PHE A 54 -5.35 9.53 -2.88
CA PHE A 54 -4.03 10.15 -2.76
C PHE A 54 -2.97 9.49 -3.66
N LEU A 55 -2.92 8.15 -3.68
CA LEU A 55 -1.96 7.41 -4.51
C LEU A 55 -2.28 7.53 -6.00
N ILE A 56 -3.56 7.50 -6.39
CA ILE A 56 -3.98 7.72 -7.78
C ILE A 56 -3.57 9.13 -8.23
N THR A 57 -3.88 10.16 -7.43
CA THR A 57 -3.51 11.54 -7.74
C THR A 57 -1.99 11.69 -7.84
N SER A 58 -1.23 11.09 -6.92
CA SER A 58 0.24 11.08 -6.96
C SER A 58 0.78 10.43 -8.23
N LEU A 59 0.17 9.33 -8.68
CA LEU A 59 0.54 8.65 -9.92
C LEU A 59 0.21 9.51 -11.16
N VAL A 60 -0.97 10.13 -11.18
CA VAL A 60 -1.36 11.06 -12.26
C VAL A 60 -0.40 12.24 -12.32
N ILE A 61 -0.02 12.82 -11.18
CA ILE A 61 0.99 13.87 -11.10
C ILE A 61 2.32 13.38 -11.73
N LEU A 62 2.80 12.19 -11.37
CA LEU A 62 4.03 11.62 -11.92
C LEU A 62 3.97 11.40 -13.45
N LEU A 63 2.80 11.03 -13.96
CA LEU A 63 2.58 10.76 -15.39
C LEU A 63 2.41 12.05 -16.20
N THR A 64 1.56 12.95 -15.73
CA THR A 64 1.04 14.12 -16.45
C THR A 64 1.87 15.38 -16.25
N PHE A 65 2.72 15.46 -15.21
CA PHE A 65 3.56 16.64 -15.04
C PHE A 65 4.38 16.89 -16.31
N PRO A 66 4.41 18.15 -16.80
CA PRO A 66 5.12 18.50 -18.01
C PRO A 66 6.57 18.04 -17.88
N GLU A 67 7.14 17.58 -19.00
CA GLU A 67 8.50 17.03 -19.11
C GLU A 67 9.58 18.04 -18.70
N ASN A 68 9.63 18.40 -17.43
CA ASN A 68 10.77 19.03 -16.85
C ASN A 68 11.92 18.03 -16.98
N HIS A 69 13.11 18.51 -17.33
CA HIS A 69 14.27 17.68 -17.66
C HIS A 69 14.52 16.57 -16.61
N ARG A 70 14.20 16.87 -15.34
CA ARG A 70 14.25 15.97 -14.19
C ARG A 70 13.35 14.73 -14.31
N ILE A 71 12.06 14.93 -14.62
CA ILE A 71 11.08 13.83 -14.73
C ILE A 71 11.39 12.98 -15.97
N LYS A 72 11.87 13.61 -17.04
CA LYS A 72 12.27 12.92 -18.27
C LYS A 72 13.49 12.01 -18.06
N PHE A 73 14.44 12.43 -17.21
CA PHE A 73 15.58 11.60 -16.80
C PHE A 73 15.14 10.42 -15.93
N ILE A 74 14.29 10.66 -14.93
CA ILE A 74 13.75 9.61 -14.06
C ILE A 74 12.97 8.56 -14.86
N LYS A 75 12.12 8.98 -15.82
CA LYS A 75 11.35 8.08 -16.71
C LYS A 75 12.24 7.19 -17.59
N LYS A 76 13.46 7.64 -17.91
CA LYS A 76 14.45 6.87 -18.70
C LYS A 76 15.28 5.90 -17.86
N HIS A 77 15.26 6.02 -16.53
CA HIS A 77 16.03 5.13 -15.67
C HIS A 77 15.48 3.70 -15.73
N PRO A 78 16.32 2.65 -15.83
CA PRO A 78 15.87 1.26 -15.97
C PRO A 78 15.02 0.75 -14.78
N THR A 79 15.09 1.44 -13.63
CA THR A 79 14.31 1.12 -12.43
C THR A 79 12.89 1.70 -12.47
N TYR A 80 12.62 2.73 -13.28
CA TYR A 80 11.31 3.40 -13.37
C TYR A 80 10.11 2.45 -13.60
N PRO A 81 10.15 1.52 -14.58
CA PRO A 81 9.02 0.60 -14.78
C PRO A 81 8.72 -0.26 -13.56
N LYS A 82 9.73 -0.66 -12.78
CA LYS A 82 9.51 -1.41 -11.53
C LYS A 82 8.77 -0.57 -10.49
N ILE A 83 9.08 0.72 -10.41
CA ILE A 83 8.46 1.64 -9.45
C ILE A 83 7.02 1.91 -9.83
N TYR A 84 6.76 2.06 -11.13
CA TYR A 84 5.40 2.15 -11.66
C TYR A 84 4.57 0.90 -11.31
N ASP A 85 5.13 -0.31 -11.48
CA ASP A 85 4.48 -1.55 -11.08
C ASP A 85 4.17 -1.61 -9.58
N TYR A 86 5.05 -1.06 -8.72
CA TYR A 86 4.81 -0.96 -7.27
C TYR A 86 3.67 0.01 -6.93
N PHE A 87 3.61 1.16 -7.59
CA PHE A 87 2.51 2.10 -7.41
C PHE A 87 1.18 1.47 -7.80
N LEU A 88 1.11 0.82 -8.96
CA LEU A 88 -0.10 0.11 -9.39
C LEU A 88 -0.48 -1.01 -8.42
N PHE A 89 0.49 -1.80 -7.96
CA PHE A 89 0.23 -2.85 -6.99
C PHE A 89 -0.36 -2.29 -5.69
N THR A 90 0.18 -1.18 -5.18
CA THR A 90 -0.30 -0.54 -3.95
C THR A 90 -1.70 0.04 -4.13
N ILE A 91 -2.00 0.62 -5.29
CA ILE A 91 -3.35 1.09 -5.64
C ILE A 91 -4.35 -0.08 -5.66
N ILE A 92 -4.01 -1.18 -6.32
CA ILE A 92 -4.88 -2.37 -6.36
C ILE A 92 -5.10 -2.91 -4.94
N LEU A 93 -4.06 -2.93 -4.11
CA LEU A 93 -4.15 -3.42 -2.75
C LEU A 93 -5.04 -2.54 -1.85
N LEU A 94 -4.95 -1.22 -1.99
CA LEU A 94 -5.86 -0.29 -1.29
C LEU A 94 -7.30 -0.39 -1.81
N LEU A 95 -7.49 -0.67 -3.09
CA LEU A 95 -8.82 -0.91 -3.65
C LEU A 95 -9.45 -2.17 -3.05
N ILE A 96 -8.67 -3.25 -2.97
CA ILE A 96 -9.10 -4.50 -2.31
C ILE A 96 -9.42 -4.24 -0.84
N LEU A 97 -8.61 -3.44 -0.13
CA LEU A 97 -8.89 -3.06 1.26
C LEU A 97 -10.21 -2.30 1.40
N ALA A 98 -10.48 -1.33 0.53
CA ALA A 98 -11.72 -0.55 0.56
C ALA A 98 -12.97 -1.41 0.28
N ILE A 99 -12.86 -2.36 -0.65
CA ILE A 99 -13.95 -3.32 -0.90
C ILE A 99 -14.10 -4.27 0.29
N ALA A 100 -13.00 -4.78 0.84
CA ALA A 100 -13.02 -5.68 1.98
C ALA A 100 -13.58 -5.01 3.24
N SER A 101 -13.31 -3.72 3.46
CA SER A 101 -13.87 -2.96 4.58
C SER A 101 -15.38 -2.79 4.46
N LEU A 102 -15.90 -2.55 3.26
CA LEU A 102 -17.35 -2.51 3.00
C LEU A 102 -18.03 -3.88 3.22
N VAL A 103 -17.37 -4.97 2.83
CA VAL A 103 -17.92 -6.32 2.96
C VAL A 103 -17.83 -6.84 4.41
N VAL A 104 -16.94 -6.29 5.24
CA VAL A 104 -16.76 -6.73 6.63
C VAL A 104 -18.04 -6.57 7.47
N SER A 105 -18.87 -5.57 7.15
CA SER A 105 -20.16 -5.32 7.80
C SER A 105 -21.15 -6.46 7.53
N LEU A 106 -21.01 -7.17 6.41
CA LEU A 106 -21.82 -8.35 6.03
C LEU A 106 -21.20 -9.67 6.52
N VAL A 107 -19.87 -9.77 6.53
CA VAL A 107 -19.14 -11.01 6.86
C VAL A 107 -18.06 -10.73 7.92
N PRO A 108 -18.39 -10.81 9.23
CA PRO A 108 -17.50 -10.41 10.32
C PRO A 108 -16.25 -11.30 10.45
N GLN A 109 -16.28 -12.51 9.88
CA GLN A 109 -15.15 -13.44 9.83
C GLN A 109 -13.96 -12.88 9.03
N LEU A 110 -14.19 -11.88 8.17
CA LEU A 110 -13.13 -11.23 7.38
C LEU A 110 -12.38 -10.13 8.15
N SER A 111 -12.78 -9.80 9.38
CA SER A 111 -12.17 -8.72 10.17
C SER A 111 -10.66 -8.86 10.35
N ALA A 112 -10.16 -10.06 10.64
CA ALA A 112 -8.72 -10.32 10.76
C ALA A 112 -7.97 -10.10 9.42
N LEU A 113 -8.62 -10.45 8.31
CA LEU A 113 -8.07 -10.25 6.96
C LEU A 113 -8.03 -8.77 6.60
N VAL A 114 -9.06 -8.00 6.97
CA VAL A 114 -9.10 -6.55 6.77
C VAL A 114 -7.98 -5.84 7.53
N VAL A 115 -7.71 -6.26 8.78
CA VAL A 115 -6.58 -5.71 9.56
C VAL A 115 -5.25 -6.06 8.91
N LEU A 116 -5.07 -7.30 8.45
CA LEU A 116 -3.86 -7.70 7.73
C LEU A 116 -3.68 -6.88 6.45
N LEU A 117 -4.74 -6.69 5.66
CA LEU A 117 -4.71 -5.87 4.45
C LEU A 117 -4.40 -4.42 4.77
N LEU A 118 -4.94 -3.89 5.86
CA LEU A 118 -4.69 -2.51 6.30
C LEU A 118 -3.21 -2.32 6.65
N VAL A 119 -2.64 -3.19 7.47
CA VAL A 119 -1.21 -3.16 7.81
C VAL A 119 -0.36 -3.29 6.55
N TRP A 120 -0.70 -4.24 5.65
CA TRP A 120 0.00 -4.42 4.38
C TRP A 120 -0.02 -3.15 3.53
N SER A 121 -1.19 -2.50 3.45
CA SER A 121 -1.41 -1.31 2.64
C SER A 121 -0.60 -0.12 3.15
N LEU A 122 -0.51 0.06 4.47
CA LEU A 122 0.26 1.14 5.08
C LEU A 122 1.76 0.95 4.83
N ILE A 123 2.28 -0.26 5.00
CA ILE A 123 3.69 -0.56 4.74
C ILE A 123 4.01 -0.32 3.26
N SER A 124 3.15 -0.79 2.36
CA SER A 124 3.32 -0.62 0.91
C SER A 124 3.27 0.86 0.49
N LEU A 125 2.40 1.65 1.12
CA LEU A 125 2.28 3.09 0.88
C LEU A 125 3.52 3.84 1.35
N LEU A 126 3.97 3.62 2.60
CA LEU A 126 5.20 4.22 3.12
C LEU A 126 6.40 3.93 2.21
N ARG A 127 6.44 2.72 1.65
CA ARG A 127 7.48 2.33 0.71
C ARG A 127 7.38 3.04 -0.63
N CYS A 128 6.18 3.20 -1.20
CA CYS A 128 6.00 3.98 -2.42
C CYS A 128 6.54 5.41 -2.24
N VAL A 129 6.27 6.03 -1.10
CA VAL A 129 6.80 7.37 -0.76
C VAL A 129 8.32 7.33 -0.59
N TRP A 130 8.87 6.31 0.08
CA TRP A 130 10.32 6.18 0.28
C TRP A 130 11.09 5.96 -1.03
N ILE A 131 10.59 5.10 -1.92
CA ILE A 131 11.16 4.86 -3.25
C ILE A 131 11.15 6.15 -4.07
N LEU A 132 10.04 6.90 -4.03
CA LEU A 132 9.92 8.17 -4.72
C LEU A 132 10.96 9.18 -4.19
N LYS A 133 11.13 9.28 -2.87
CA LYS A 133 12.16 10.13 -2.25
C LYS A 133 13.56 9.74 -2.73
N LYS A 134 13.89 8.44 -2.75
CA LYS A 134 15.20 7.96 -3.20
C LYS A 134 15.49 8.25 -4.67
N MET A 135 14.48 8.19 -5.54
CA MET A 135 14.64 8.61 -6.93
C MET A 135 14.94 10.09 -7.08
N ILE A 136 14.32 10.93 -6.24
CA ILE A 136 14.58 12.37 -6.24
C ILE A 136 16.01 12.64 -5.74
N GLU A 137 16.45 11.98 -4.67
CA GLU A 137 17.81 12.12 -4.12
C GLU A 137 18.90 11.72 -5.13
N LEU A 138 18.72 10.62 -5.86
CA LEU A 138 19.67 10.15 -6.90
C LEU A 138 19.86 11.13 -8.07
N TYR A 139 18.92 12.05 -8.29
CA TYR A 139 19.06 13.09 -9.30
C TYR A 139 19.89 14.29 -8.81
N PHE A 140 20.00 14.49 -7.49
CA PHE A 140 20.74 15.61 -6.90
C PHE A 140 22.20 15.26 -6.54
N GLN A 141 22.65 14.02 -6.81
CA GLN A 141 24.05 13.61 -6.82
C GLN A 141 24.57 13.58 -8.26
#